data_AF-A0A920A4J0-F1
#
_entry.id   AF-A0A920A4J0-F1
#
_cell.length_a   1.000
_cell.length_b   1.000
_cell.length_c   1.000
_cell.angle_alpha   90.00
_cell.angle_beta   90.00
_cell.angle_gamma   90.00
#
_symmetry.space_group_name_H-M   'P 1'
#
loop_
_entity.id
_entity.type
_entity.pdbx_description
1 polymer ?
#
loop_
_entity_poly.entity_id
_entity_poly.type
_entity_poly.pdbx_seq_one_letter_code
_entity_poly.pdbx_strand_id
1 'polypeptide(L)'
;MIKEPTASGFKLQELPLDLFFDEYYEDDHLDAYERLLLDAIERKSSLFMRRDEVEESWMFIDKLIEAIQVSDIDLEKYNAGSWGPSSSDLLIAKHGSKWNNDE
;
A
#
# COMPACT_ATOMS: atom_id res chain seq x y z
N MET A 1 3.11 21.31 6.95
CA MET A 1 2.69 22.72 7.00
C MET A 1 3.85 23.59 7.45
N ILE A 2 4.21 24.59 6.67
CA ILE A 2 5.19 25.61 7.06
C ILE A 2 4.47 26.94 7.34
N LYS A 3 5.00 27.72 8.27
CA LYS A 3 4.49 29.05 8.63
C LYS A 3 5.26 30.10 7.86
N GLU A 4 4.61 30.76 6.91
CA GLU A 4 5.16 31.91 6.20
C GLU A 4 4.81 33.19 6.98
N PRO A 5 5.79 33.95 7.52
CA PRO A 5 5.52 35.21 8.16
C PRO A 5 5.19 36.28 7.11
N THR A 6 4.09 37.01 7.29
CA THR A 6 3.70 38.13 6.40
C THR A 6 3.48 39.39 7.24
N ALA A 7 3.51 40.58 6.63
CA ALA A 7 3.35 41.86 7.31
C ALA A 7 2.08 41.99 8.19
N SER A 8 1.03 41.20 7.92
CA SER A 8 -0.23 41.20 8.68
C SER A 8 -0.42 39.96 9.59
N GLY A 9 0.59 39.09 9.74
CA GLY A 9 0.48 37.87 10.55
C GLY A 9 1.29 36.70 9.98
N PHE A 10 0.64 35.56 9.81
CA PHE A 10 1.28 34.38 9.21
C PHE A 10 0.28 33.58 8.39
N LYS A 11 0.74 33.03 7.28
CA LYS A 11 -0.02 32.13 6.42
C LYS A 11 0.55 30.72 6.58
N LEU A 12 -0.34 29.74 6.75
CA LEU A 12 0.05 28.33 6.69
C LEU A 12 0.00 27.87 5.24
N GLN A 13 1.07 27.22 4.79
CA GLN A 13 1.15 26.59 3.49
C GLN A 13 1.45 25.10 3.66
N GLU A 14 0.73 24.28 2.92
CA GLU A 14 1.09 22.88 2.70
C GLU A 14 2.17 22.86 1.63
N LEU A 15 3.38 22.48 2.05
CA LEU A 15 4.47 22.14 1.16
C LEU A 15 4.62 20.62 1.24
N PRO A 16 4.63 19.90 0.11
CA PRO A 16 4.94 18.48 0.13
C PRO A 16 6.40 18.30 0.55
N LEU A 17 6.65 17.33 1.43
CA LEU A 17 8.00 16.87 1.72
C LEU A 17 8.27 15.74 0.72
N ASP A 18 8.65 16.12 -0.49
CA ASP A 18 8.83 15.17 -1.58
C ASP A 18 10.19 14.47 -1.48
N LEU A 19 10.16 13.14 -1.55
CA LEU A 19 11.34 12.29 -1.69
C LEU A 19 11.16 11.48 -2.98
N PHE A 20 11.72 11.99 -4.08
CA PHE A 20 11.76 11.29 -5.36
C PHE A 20 13.02 10.46 -5.45
N PHE A 21 12.95 9.14 -5.25
CA PHE A 21 14.13 8.26 -5.28
C PHE A 21 14.93 8.38 -6.59
N ASP A 22 14.23 8.57 -7.72
CA ASP A 22 14.84 8.72 -9.06
C ASP A 22 15.73 9.98 -9.20
N GLU A 23 15.51 11.03 -8.39
CA GLU A 23 16.36 12.23 -8.39
C GLU A 23 17.65 12.06 -7.57
N TYR A 24 17.70 11.06 -6.67
CA TYR A 24 18.81 10.82 -5.75
C TYR A 24 19.64 9.59 -6.11
N TYR A 25 19.10 8.64 -6.86
CA TYR A 25 19.76 7.40 -7.26
C TYR A 25 19.77 7.29 -8.79
N GLU A 26 20.92 7.57 -9.40
CA GLU A 26 21.04 7.60 -10.88
C GLU A 26 21.06 6.21 -11.54
N ASP A 27 21.40 5.10 -10.84
CA ASP A 27 21.53 3.80 -11.54
C ASP A 27 21.64 2.52 -10.67
N ASP A 28 21.37 2.51 -9.35
CA ASP A 28 21.79 1.37 -8.49
C ASP A 28 20.76 0.92 -7.45
N HIS A 29 19.53 0.70 -7.91
CA HIS A 29 18.55 -0.07 -7.14
C HIS A 29 18.64 -1.54 -7.55
N LEU A 30 19.08 -2.39 -6.61
CA LEU A 30 19.01 -3.84 -6.78
C LEU A 30 17.56 -4.24 -7.06
N ASP A 31 17.37 -5.06 -8.09
CA ASP A 31 16.07 -5.67 -8.30
C ASP A 31 15.65 -6.50 -7.07
N ALA A 32 14.34 -6.70 -6.91
CA ALA A 32 13.80 -7.47 -5.79
C ALA A 32 14.48 -8.84 -5.66
N TYR A 33 14.74 -9.53 -6.77
CA TYR A 33 15.41 -10.84 -6.72
C TYR A 33 16.90 -10.73 -6.40
N GLU A 34 17.61 -9.75 -6.94
CA GLU A 34 19.03 -9.53 -6.65
C GLU A 34 19.23 -9.29 -5.16
N ARG A 35 18.36 -8.46 -4.57
CA ARG A 35 18.37 -8.18 -3.13
C ARG A 35 18.10 -9.44 -2.30
N LEU A 36 17.07 -10.21 -2.64
CA LEU A 36 16.71 -11.41 -1.90
C LEU A 36 17.78 -12.50 -2.00
N LEU A 37 18.41 -12.67 -3.16
CA LEU A 37 19.51 -13.61 -3.36
C LEU A 37 20.74 -13.21 -2.54
N LEU A 38 21.10 -11.93 -2.51
CA LEU A 38 22.18 -11.43 -1.67
C LEU A 38 21.89 -11.68 -0.18
N ASP A 39 20.69 -11.36 0.29
CA ASP A 39 20.29 -11.58 1.68
C ASP A 39 20.29 -13.08 2.04
N ALA A 40 19.92 -13.97 1.11
CA ALA A 40 20.01 -15.41 1.31
C ALA A 40 21.47 -15.90 1.46
N ILE A 41 22.40 -15.41 0.64
CA ILE A 41 23.83 -15.72 0.73
C ILE A 41 24.41 -15.23 2.06
N GLU A 42 24.02 -14.04 2.49
CA GLU A 42 24.45 -13.43 3.75
C GLU A 42 23.72 -13.97 4.99
N ARG A 43 22.79 -14.92 4.81
CA ARG A 43 21.95 -15.51 5.88
C ARG A 43 21.14 -14.47 6.65
N LYS A 44 20.69 -13.42 5.96
CA LYS A 44 19.76 -12.41 6.50
C LYS A 44 18.33 -12.82 6.17
N SER A 45 17.56 -13.15 7.20
CA SER A 45 16.17 -13.63 7.04
C SER A 45 15.12 -12.52 7.13
N SER A 46 15.50 -11.24 7.21
CA SER A 46 14.56 -10.14 7.48
C SER A 46 13.54 -9.88 6.38
N LEU A 47 13.83 -10.26 5.14
CA LEU A 47 12.93 -10.11 3.98
C LEU A 47 12.25 -11.42 3.56
N PHE A 48 12.40 -12.47 4.36
CA PHE A 48 11.78 -13.77 4.10
C PHE A 48 10.65 -13.99 5.10
N MET A 49 9.49 -14.42 4.59
CA MET A 49 8.36 -14.79 5.45
C MET A 49 8.74 -16.01 6.29
N ARG A 50 8.43 -15.95 7.58
CA ARG A 50 8.59 -17.10 8.46
C ARG A 50 7.44 -18.08 8.28
N ARG A 51 7.68 -19.34 8.66
CA ARG A 51 6.69 -20.41 8.55
C ARG A 51 5.37 -20.09 9.28
N ASP A 52 5.48 -19.59 10.51
CA ASP A 52 4.32 -19.22 11.33
C ASP A 52 3.53 -18.06 10.72
N GLU A 53 4.21 -17.05 10.16
CA GLU A 53 3.55 -15.95 9.45
C GLU A 53 2.77 -16.44 8.21
N VAL A 54 3.34 -17.39 7.47
CA VAL A 54 2.68 -18.01 6.32
C VAL A 54 1.46 -18.83 6.77
N GLU A 55 1.59 -19.65 7.82
CA GLU A 55 0.49 -20.46 8.35
C GLU A 55 -0.69 -19.58 8.82
N GLU A 56 -0.43 -18.49 9.55
CA GLU A 56 -1.47 -17.55 10.00
C GLU A 56 -2.12 -16.78 8.83
N SER A 57 -1.32 -16.39 7.83
CA SER A 57 -1.84 -15.74 6.62
C SER A 57 -2.80 -16.67 5.87
N TRP A 58 -2.45 -17.95 5.72
CA TRP A 58 -3.32 -18.95 5.10
C TRP A 58 -4.58 -19.21 5.93
N MET A 59 -4.47 -19.31 7.26
CA MET A 59 -5.64 -19.46 8.13
C MET A 59 -6.66 -18.33 7.97
N PHE A 60 -6.21 -17.11 7.68
CA PHE A 60 -7.10 -15.98 7.39
C PHE A 60 -7.71 -16.09 5.99
N ILE A 61 -6.89 -16.35 4.96
CA ILE A 61 -7.33 -16.44 3.56
C ILE A 61 -8.28 -17.61 3.33
N ASP A 62 -8.02 -18.78 3.92
CA ASP A 62 -8.87 -19.96 3.77
C ASP A 62 -10.29 -19.69 4.29
N LYS A 63 -10.43 -19.05 5.45
CA LYS A 63 -11.73 -18.65 6.00
C LYS A 63 -12.47 -17.67 5.09
N LEU A 64 -11.74 -16.75 4.46
CA LEU A 64 -12.32 -15.81 3.51
C LEU A 64 -12.84 -16.54 2.26
N ILE A 65 -12.06 -17.47 1.71
CA ILE A 65 -12.45 -18.28 0.55
C ILE A 65 -13.68 -19.13 0.89
N GLU A 66 -13.69 -19.82 2.03
CA GLU A 66 -14.85 -20.60 2.49
C GLU A 66 -16.10 -19.74 2.63
N ALA A 67 -15.96 -18.55 3.24
CA ALA A 67 -17.06 -17.61 3.39
C ALA A 67 -17.63 -17.17 2.04
N ILE A 68 -16.76 -16.86 1.07
CA ILE A 68 -17.17 -16.46 -0.29
C ILE A 68 -17.91 -17.60 -0.99
N GLN A 69 -17.41 -18.84 -0.89
CA GLN A 69 -18.02 -20.01 -1.54
C GLN A 69 -19.42 -20.35 -1.02
N VAL A 70 -19.69 -20.08 0.25
CA VAL A 70 -21.01 -20.32 0.88
C VAL A 70 -21.91 -19.08 0.77
N SER A 71 -21.34 -17.90 0.51
CA SER A 71 -22.10 -16.67 0.34
C SER A 71 -22.80 -16.58 -1.01
N ASP A 72 -24.00 -15.99 -1.02
CA ASP A 72 -24.73 -15.64 -2.24
C ASP A 72 -24.40 -14.19 -2.66
N ILE A 73 -23.10 -13.85 -2.66
CA ILE A 73 -22.61 -12.51 -3.00
C ILE A 73 -22.18 -12.50 -4.46
N ASP A 74 -22.85 -11.67 -5.27
CA ASP A 74 -22.45 -11.44 -6.64
C ASP A 74 -21.13 -10.64 -6.72
N LEU A 75 -20.29 -11.00 -7.68
CA LEU A 75 -19.07 -10.26 -7.98
C LEU A 75 -19.40 -8.91 -8.61
N GLU A 76 -18.96 -7.83 -7.97
CA GLU A 76 -19.08 -6.49 -8.53
C GLU A 76 -18.12 -6.27 -9.69
N LYS A 77 -18.63 -5.64 -10.75
CA LYS A 77 -17.85 -5.28 -11.93
C LYS A 77 -17.34 -3.86 -11.83
N TYR A 78 -16.21 -3.60 -12.48
CA TYR A 78 -15.62 -2.28 -12.60
C TYR A 78 -14.98 -2.12 -13.98
N ASN A 79 -14.79 -0.87 -14.41
CA ASN A 79 -14.20 -0.58 -15.71
C ASN A 79 -12.68 -0.75 -15.65
N ALA A 80 -12.07 -1.28 -16.72
CA ALA A 80 -10.62 -1.35 -16.81
C ALA A 80 -10.01 0.07 -16.73
N GLY A 81 -8.98 0.24 -15.91
CA GLY A 81 -8.36 1.53 -15.63
C GLY A 81 -9.04 2.32 -14.49
N SER A 82 -10.16 1.84 -13.93
CA SER A 82 -10.69 2.39 -12.68
C SER A 82 -10.01 1.73 -11.47
N TRP A 83 -10.09 2.40 -10.31
CA TRP A 83 -9.60 1.91 -9.02
C TRP A 83 -10.47 0.81 -8.38
N GLY A 84 -11.40 0.22 -9.13
CA GLY A 84 -12.37 -0.76 -8.64
C GLY A 84 -13.82 -0.24 -8.61
N PRO A 85 -14.74 -1.00 -7.98
CA PRO A 85 -16.14 -0.65 -7.85
C PRO A 85 -16.40 0.34 -6.71
N SER A 86 -17.51 1.09 -6.77
CA SER A 86 -17.89 2.08 -5.75
C SER A 86 -18.06 1.49 -4.35
N SER A 87 -18.36 0.19 -4.23
CA SER A 87 -18.44 -0.49 -2.94
C SER A 87 -17.11 -0.50 -2.18
N SER A 88 -15.96 -0.48 -2.88
CA SER A 88 -14.64 -0.37 -2.27
C SER A 88 -14.47 0.96 -1.53
N ASP A 89 -14.92 2.06 -2.14
CA ASP A 89 -14.89 3.39 -1.51
C ASP A 89 -15.85 3.46 -0.32
N LEU A 90 -17.05 2.89 -0.46
CA LEU A 90 -18.04 2.85 0.62
C LEU A 90 -17.55 2.04 1.83
N LEU A 91 -16.82 0.95 1.59
CA LEU A 91 -16.22 0.12 2.65
C LEU A 91 -15.28 0.95 3.52
N ILE A 92 -14.36 1.70 2.90
CA ILE A 92 -13.40 2.53 3.63
C ILE A 92 -14.05 3.78 4.22
N ALA A 93 -15.01 4.39 3.52
CA ALA A 93 -15.77 5.55 4.01
C ALA A 93 -16.55 5.25 5.30
N LYS A 94 -17.05 4.02 5.46
CA LYS A 94 -17.68 3.56 6.71
C LYS A 94 -16.74 3.66 7.92
N HIS A 95 -15.44 3.59 7.69
CA HIS A 95 -14.40 3.73 8.71
C HIS A 95 -13.84 5.16 8.84
N GLY A 96 -14.46 6.15 8.16
CA GLY A 96 -14.04 7.56 8.22
C GLY A 96 -12.79 7.87 7.40
N SER A 97 -12.38 6.95 6.53
CA SER A 97 -11.20 7.08 5.68
C SER A 97 -11.61 7.17 4.21
N LYS A 98 -10.66 7.51 3.34
CA LYS A 98 -10.79 7.44 1.87
C LYS A 98 -9.52 6.84 1.28
N TRP A 99 -9.64 6.15 0.14
CA TRP A 99 -8.47 5.72 -0.62
C TRP A 99 -7.69 6.94 -1.12
N ASN A 100 -6.36 6.86 -1.07
CA ASN A 100 -5.49 7.83 -1.73
C ASN A 100 -5.16 7.32 -3.13
N ASN A 101 -6.15 7.39 -4.01
CA ASN A 101 -6.01 7.06 -5.41
C ASN A 101 -5.47 8.31 -6.11
N ASP A 102 -4.14 8.45 -6.17
CA ASP A 102 -3.49 9.50 -6.93
C ASP A 102 -3.69 9.21 -8.43
N GLU A 103 -4.02 10.23 -9.24
CA GLU A 103 -4.01 10.12 -10.71
C GLU A 103 -2.59 10.09 -11.26
#